data_AF-A0A534FK67-F1
#
_entry.id   AF-A0A534FK67-F1
#
_cell.length_a   1.000
_cell.length_b   1.000
_cell.length_c   1.000
_cell.angle_alpha   90.00
_cell.angle_beta   90.00
_cell.angle_gamma   90.00
#
_symmetry.space_group_name_H-M   'P 1'
#
loop_
_entity.id
_entity.type
_entity.pdbx_description
1 polymer ?
#
loop_
_entity_poly.entity_id
_entity_poly.type
_entity_poly.pdbx_seq_one_letter_code
_entity_poly.pdbx_strand_id
1 'polypeptide(L)'
;FNDKFDRAIARPVARGYRAATPHFVQTGIRNVYDNVDTPIVMLNDLLQGQFKSFASDTGRLLVNTSIGIGGLLDPATSLGLEKNDRDFGQTLGKWGLGSGPYLVLPFLGPCDVRDSFGKLADTYSTPRTYIKNNYWYWSLWLVEKVDARSRFLDQDRLIDNAYDAYAFLRNAYLQHRDFKVNGGQSPSEEEQELKLMEEAGEDSQAPQGAPPQSSPQSSPQSSPQSSPQSSQPEQPPPQSSPPRV
;
A
#
# COMPACT_ATOMS: atom_id res chain seq x y z
N PHE A 1 -9.60 3.97 18.91
CA PHE A 1 -10.29 2.67 19.05
C PHE A 1 -9.40 1.50 18.64
N ASN A 2 -8.96 1.45 17.37
CA ASN A 2 -8.17 0.32 16.84
C ASN A 2 -6.92 -0.04 17.65
N ASP A 3 -6.13 0.93 18.11
CA ASP A 3 -4.94 0.64 18.93
C ASP A 3 -5.29 -0.11 20.23
N LYS A 4 -6.34 0.32 20.94
CA LYS A 4 -6.83 -0.37 22.15
C LYS A 4 -7.29 -1.79 21.83
N PHE A 5 -8.04 -1.96 20.74
CA PHE A 5 -8.51 -3.27 20.28
C PHE A 5 -7.33 -4.18 19.89
N ASP A 6 -6.33 -3.65 19.20
CA ASP A 6 -5.14 -4.41 18.80
C ASP A 6 -4.38 -4.92 20.01
N ARG A 7 -4.03 -4.02 20.94
CA ARG A 7 -3.28 -4.37 22.14
C ARG A 7 -4.02 -5.37 23.03
N ALA A 8 -5.34 -5.24 23.15
CA ALA A 8 -6.15 -6.08 24.03
C ALA A 8 -6.54 -7.42 23.41
N ILE A 9 -6.79 -7.47 22.10
CA ILE A 9 -7.43 -8.63 21.44
C ILE A 9 -6.62 -9.10 20.24
N ALA A 10 -6.45 -8.27 19.20
CA ALA A 10 -5.92 -8.76 17.92
C ALA A 10 -4.47 -9.23 18.03
N ARG A 11 -3.62 -8.50 18.76
CA ARG A 11 -2.20 -8.82 18.94
C ARG A 11 -1.98 -10.08 19.79
N PRO A 12 -2.64 -10.29 20.96
CA PRO A 12 -2.59 -11.58 21.65
C PRO A 12 -3.08 -12.76 20.81
N VAL A 13 -4.20 -12.62 20.10
CA VAL A 13 -4.76 -13.68 19.24
C VAL A 13 -3.80 -14.02 18.11
N ALA A 14 -3.22 -13.02 17.44
CA ALA A 14 -2.24 -13.22 16.38
C ALA A 14 -0.97 -13.93 16.87
N ARG A 15 -0.49 -13.63 18.09
CA ARG A 15 0.64 -14.35 18.71
C ARG A 15 0.28 -15.80 19.01
N GLY A 16 -0.92 -16.04 19.55
CA GLY A 16 -1.43 -17.38 19.80
C GLY A 16 -1.52 -18.21 18.52
N TYR A 17 -2.08 -17.63 17.45
CA TYR A 17 -2.10 -18.25 16.13
C TYR A 17 -0.70 -18.57 15.61
N ARG A 18 0.24 -17.61 15.65
CA ARG A 18 1.63 -17.83 15.19
C ARG A 18 2.35 -18.92 16.00
N ALA A 19 2.03 -19.05 17.28
CA ALA A 19 2.61 -20.07 18.15
C ALA A 19 1.98 -21.46 17.94
N ALA A 20 0.67 -21.53 17.70
CA ALA A 20 -0.07 -22.78 17.55
C ALA A 20 0.01 -23.38 16.14
N THR A 21 0.20 -22.55 15.11
CA THR A 21 0.13 -22.96 13.71
C THR A 21 1.52 -22.99 13.07
N PRO A 22 2.00 -24.15 12.58
CA PRO A 22 3.28 -24.25 11.88
C PRO A 22 3.35 -23.36 10.64
N HIS A 23 4.55 -22.90 10.29
CA HIS A 23 4.75 -21.96 9.18
C HIS A 23 4.15 -22.47 7.85
N PHE A 24 4.30 -23.75 7.52
CA PHE A 24 3.74 -24.32 6.29
C PHE A 24 2.21 -24.26 6.23
N VAL A 25 1.53 -24.40 7.37
CA VAL A 25 0.07 -24.28 7.46
C VAL A 25 -0.35 -22.82 7.25
N GLN A 26 0.36 -21.87 7.87
CA GLN A 26 0.10 -20.45 7.67
C GLN A 26 0.27 -20.06 6.19
N THR A 27 1.33 -20.55 5.54
CA THR A 27 1.57 -20.34 4.11
C THR A 27 0.46 -20.99 3.26
N GLY A 28 0.05 -22.22 3.58
CA GLY A 28 -1.06 -22.87 2.86
C GLY A 28 -2.37 -22.10 2.97
N ILE A 29 -2.70 -21.60 4.17
CA ILE A 29 -3.88 -20.73 4.38
C ILE A 29 -3.79 -19.51 3.47
N ARG A 30 -2.64 -18.81 3.45
CA ARG A 30 -2.43 -17.63 2.60
C ARG A 30 -2.62 -17.95 1.12
N ASN A 31 -2.02 -19.04 0.65
CA ASN A 31 -2.14 -19.45 -0.75
C ASN A 31 -3.60 -19.69 -1.15
N VAL A 32 -4.41 -20.28 -0.26
CA VAL A 32 -5.83 -20.50 -0.53
C VAL A 32 -6.58 -19.18 -0.66
N TYR A 33 -6.38 -18.23 0.28
CA TYR A 33 -7.01 -16.90 0.19
C TYR A 33 -6.56 -16.16 -1.07
N ASP A 34 -5.26 -16.20 -1.38
CA ASP A 34 -4.71 -15.59 -2.58
C ASP A 34 -5.32 -16.18 -3.86
N ASN A 35 -5.50 -17.50 -3.92
CA ASN A 35 -6.12 -18.18 -5.06
C ASN A 35 -7.61 -17.81 -5.20
N VAL A 36 -8.34 -17.71 -4.08
CA VAL A 36 -9.76 -17.30 -4.06
C VAL A 36 -9.94 -15.84 -4.50
N ASP A 37 -8.98 -14.99 -4.17
CA ASP A 37 -9.02 -13.56 -4.52
C ASP A 37 -8.45 -13.26 -5.91
N THR A 38 -7.76 -14.22 -6.54
CA THR A 38 -7.14 -14.05 -7.87
C THR A 38 -8.12 -13.60 -8.96
N PRO A 39 -9.39 -14.06 -9.05
CA PRO A 39 -10.34 -13.55 -10.04
C PRO A 39 -10.59 -12.04 -9.95
N ILE A 40 -10.50 -11.46 -8.75
CA ILE A 40 -10.66 -10.01 -8.51
C ILE A 40 -9.43 -9.25 -9.01
N VAL A 41 -8.25 -9.81 -8.75
CA VAL A 41 -6.99 -9.28 -9.27
C VAL A 41 -7.02 -9.28 -10.80
N MET A 42 -7.42 -10.40 -11.41
CA MET A 42 -7.59 -10.54 -12.86
C MET A 42 -8.58 -9.52 -13.45
N LEU A 43 -9.73 -9.32 -12.80
CA LEU A 43 -10.70 -8.31 -13.23
C LEU A 43 -10.08 -6.90 -13.19
N ASN A 44 -9.38 -6.56 -12.12
CA ASN A 44 -8.72 -5.27 -11.99
C ASN A 44 -7.56 -5.11 -12.98
N ASP A 45 -6.80 -6.15 -13.29
CA ASP A 45 -5.79 -6.12 -14.35
C ASP A 45 -6.41 -5.77 -15.70
N LEU A 46 -7.55 -6.37 -16.06
CA LEU A 46 -8.26 -6.04 -17.29
C LEU A 46 -8.76 -4.59 -17.28
N LEU A 47 -9.38 -4.14 -16.18
CA LEU A 47 -9.85 -2.76 -16.02
C LEU A 47 -8.70 -1.75 -16.07
N GLN A 48 -7.49 -2.18 -15.72
CA GLN A 48 -6.28 -1.37 -15.83
C GLN A 48 -5.52 -1.61 -17.16
N GLY A 49 -6.03 -2.43 -18.09
CA GLY A 49 -5.36 -2.74 -19.36
C GLY A 49 -4.02 -3.49 -19.21
N GLN A 50 -3.80 -4.19 -18.09
CA GLN A 50 -2.58 -4.95 -17.80
C GLN A 50 -2.70 -6.40 -18.29
N PHE A 51 -2.74 -6.59 -19.62
CA PHE A 51 -2.95 -7.92 -20.21
C PHE A 51 -1.89 -8.96 -19.84
N LYS A 52 -0.63 -8.54 -19.64
CA LYS A 52 0.45 -9.44 -19.21
C LYS A 52 0.23 -9.97 -17.79
N SER A 53 -0.15 -9.08 -16.86
CA SER A 53 -0.49 -9.45 -15.48
C SER A 53 -1.71 -10.36 -15.45
N PHE A 54 -2.76 -10.01 -16.20
CA PHE A 54 -3.97 -10.84 -16.34
C PHE A 54 -3.65 -12.27 -16.81
N ALA A 55 -2.81 -12.40 -17.85
CA ALA A 55 -2.41 -13.71 -18.37
C ALA A 55 -1.57 -14.50 -17.34
N SER A 56 -0.65 -13.84 -16.63
CA SER A 56 0.13 -14.44 -15.54
C SER A 56 -0.78 -14.96 -14.44
N ASP A 57 -1.71 -14.14 -13.95
CA ASP A 57 -2.62 -14.50 -12.86
C ASP A 57 -3.62 -15.57 -13.26
N THR A 58 -4.07 -15.57 -14.51
CA THR A 58 -4.85 -16.68 -15.07
C THR A 58 -4.07 -17.99 -14.99
N GLY A 59 -2.80 -17.96 -15.42
CA GLY A 59 -1.89 -19.10 -15.30
C GLY A 59 -1.73 -19.54 -13.84
N ARG A 60 -1.51 -18.59 -12.91
CA ARG A 60 -1.39 -18.88 -11.48
C ARG A 60 -2.64 -19.55 -10.94
N LEU A 61 -3.82 -19.02 -11.22
CA LEU A 61 -5.10 -19.59 -10.78
C LEU A 61 -5.26 -21.03 -11.27
N LEU A 62 -4.98 -21.28 -12.56
CA LEU A 62 -5.09 -22.62 -13.14
C LEU A 62 -4.11 -23.60 -12.50
N VAL A 63 -2.83 -23.23 -12.40
CA VAL A 63 -1.78 -24.12 -11.85
C VAL A 63 -2.00 -24.36 -10.36
N ASN A 64 -2.28 -23.32 -9.58
CA ASN A 64 -2.48 -23.46 -8.14
C ASN A 64 -3.79 -24.20 -7.80
N THR A 65 -4.85 -24.01 -8.58
CA THR A 65 -6.09 -24.77 -8.38
C THR A 65 -5.94 -26.23 -8.78
N SER A 66 -5.25 -26.54 -9.87
CA SER A 66 -5.10 -27.91 -10.38
C SER A 66 -3.98 -28.70 -9.70
N ILE A 67 -2.74 -28.23 -9.82
CA ILE A 67 -1.53 -28.88 -9.29
C ILE A 67 -1.33 -28.51 -7.81
N GLY A 68 -1.69 -27.28 -7.44
CA GLY A 68 -1.52 -26.77 -6.08
C GLY A 68 -2.61 -27.21 -5.09
N ILE A 69 -3.43 -28.20 -5.43
CA ILE A 69 -4.49 -28.74 -4.57
C ILE A 69 -5.47 -27.63 -4.14
N GLY A 70 -6.18 -27.04 -5.10
CA GLY A 70 -7.17 -25.98 -4.83
C GLY A 70 -6.58 -24.68 -4.30
N GLY A 71 -5.29 -24.43 -4.54
CA GLY A 71 -4.57 -23.26 -4.07
C GLY A 71 -3.87 -23.44 -2.72
N LEU A 72 -3.83 -24.64 -2.14
CA LEU A 72 -3.08 -24.88 -0.90
C LEU A 72 -1.56 -24.71 -1.10
N LEU A 73 -1.05 -25.13 -2.26
CA LEU A 73 0.33 -24.98 -2.66
C LEU A 73 0.45 -23.95 -3.79
N ASP A 74 1.63 -23.34 -3.93
CA ASP A 74 1.93 -22.35 -4.98
C ASP A 74 3.02 -22.83 -5.96
N PRO A 75 2.76 -23.88 -6.76
CA PRO A 75 3.66 -24.29 -7.83
C PRO A 75 3.85 -23.21 -8.90
N ALA A 76 2.88 -22.30 -9.08
CA ALA A 76 2.96 -21.26 -10.11
C ALA A 76 4.16 -20.33 -9.92
N THR A 77 4.50 -19.99 -8.68
CA THR A 77 5.71 -19.21 -8.38
C THR A 77 6.99 -19.93 -8.84
N SER A 78 7.06 -21.26 -8.68
CA SER A 78 8.21 -22.04 -9.15
C SER A 78 8.30 -22.11 -10.68
N LEU A 79 7.21 -21.83 -11.38
CA LEU A 79 7.15 -21.73 -12.85
C LEU A 79 7.46 -20.32 -13.37
N GLY A 80 7.82 -19.38 -12.48
CA GLY A 80 8.15 -18.00 -12.85
C GLY A 80 6.94 -17.10 -13.08
N LEU A 81 5.73 -17.55 -12.70
CA LEU A 81 4.54 -16.71 -12.74
C LEU A 81 4.53 -15.84 -11.49
N GLU A 82 4.90 -14.58 -11.58
CA GLU A 82 4.88 -13.66 -10.43
C GLU A 82 3.45 -13.32 -10.02
N LYS A 83 3.23 -13.20 -8.71
CA LYS A 83 1.94 -12.81 -8.13
C LYS A 83 1.73 -11.30 -8.29
N ASN A 84 0.60 -10.90 -8.86
CA ASN A 84 0.16 -9.51 -8.85
C ASN A 84 -0.79 -9.24 -7.68
N ASP A 85 -0.89 -7.97 -7.28
CA ASP A 85 -1.75 -7.49 -6.20
C ASP A 85 -2.51 -6.24 -6.67
N ARG A 86 -3.70 -6.46 -7.22
CA ARG A 86 -4.61 -5.41 -7.73
C ARG A 86 -5.94 -5.44 -7.01
N ASP A 87 -6.45 -4.25 -6.73
CA ASP A 87 -7.74 -4.02 -6.10
C ASP A 87 -8.48 -2.87 -6.80
N PHE A 88 -9.77 -2.74 -6.54
CA PHE A 88 -10.61 -1.74 -7.21
C PHE A 88 -10.22 -0.31 -6.83
N GLY A 89 -9.66 -0.10 -5.63
CA GLY A 89 -9.11 1.20 -5.23
C GLY A 89 -7.94 1.63 -6.14
N GLN A 90 -7.04 0.69 -6.46
CA GLN A 90 -5.96 0.95 -7.42
C GLN A 90 -6.48 1.24 -8.82
N THR A 91 -7.49 0.48 -9.26
CA THR A 91 -8.15 0.71 -10.55
C THR A 91 -8.73 2.12 -10.62
N LEU A 92 -9.51 2.54 -9.64
CA LEU A 92 -10.05 3.90 -9.57
C LEU A 92 -8.93 4.95 -9.61
N GLY A 93 -7.82 4.71 -8.89
CA GLY A 93 -6.65 5.58 -8.92
C GLY A 93 -6.04 5.72 -10.32
N LYS A 94 -5.91 4.61 -11.04
CA LYS A 94 -5.42 4.60 -12.42
C LYS A 94 -6.30 5.40 -13.38
N TRP A 95 -7.62 5.41 -13.12
CA TRP A 95 -8.59 6.19 -13.90
C TRP A 95 -8.72 7.65 -13.44
N GLY A 96 -7.80 8.13 -12.58
CA GLY A 96 -7.70 9.53 -12.20
C GLY A 96 -8.48 9.90 -10.93
N LEU A 97 -9.10 8.95 -10.23
CA LEU A 97 -9.73 9.25 -8.95
C LEU A 97 -8.66 9.43 -7.86
N GLY A 98 -8.59 10.63 -7.30
CA GLY A 98 -7.71 10.95 -6.17
C GLY A 98 -8.01 10.08 -4.93
N SER A 99 -7.04 9.94 -4.03
CA SER A 99 -7.21 9.19 -2.78
C SER A 99 -8.30 9.79 -1.88
N GLY A 100 -8.38 11.12 -1.86
CA GLY A 100 -9.20 11.88 -0.90
C GLY A 100 -8.64 11.81 0.52
N PRO A 101 -9.45 12.22 1.52
CA PRO A 101 -9.03 12.24 2.91
C PRO A 101 -8.60 10.87 3.45
N TYR A 102 -7.56 10.87 4.27
CA TYR A 102 -7.15 9.71 5.04
C TYR A 102 -8.08 9.49 6.24
N LEU A 103 -8.48 8.24 6.45
CA LEU A 103 -9.28 7.84 7.60
C LEU A 103 -8.83 6.48 8.14
N VAL A 104 -9.23 6.19 9.37
CA VAL A 104 -8.93 4.91 10.02
C VAL A 104 -10.24 4.24 10.38
N LEU A 105 -10.61 3.21 9.63
CA LEU A 105 -11.86 2.47 9.85
C LEU A 105 -11.74 1.56 11.07
N PRO A 106 -12.79 1.46 11.92
CA PRO A 106 -12.84 0.48 12.99
C PRO A 106 -12.58 -0.93 12.44
N PHE A 107 -11.69 -1.69 13.09
CA PHE A 107 -11.26 -3.05 12.73
C PHE A 107 -10.49 -3.20 11.40
N LEU A 108 -10.81 -2.42 10.37
CA LEU A 108 -10.21 -2.51 9.03
C LEU A 108 -8.89 -1.75 8.91
N GLY A 109 -8.65 -0.76 9.77
CA GLY A 109 -7.39 -0.01 9.82
C GLY A 109 -7.31 1.18 8.84
N PRO A 110 -6.09 1.60 8.47
CA PRO A 110 -5.85 2.72 7.55
C PRO A 110 -6.55 2.56 6.19
N CYS A 111 -7.16 3.64 5.71
CA CYS A 111 -7.63 3.77 4.33
C CYS A 111 -7.77 5.23 3.88
N ASP A 112 -7.93 5.45 2.59
CA ASP A 112 -8.44 6.70 2.05
C ASP A 112 -9.89 6.52 1.56
N VAL A 113 -10.54 7.60 1.13
CA VAL A 113 -11.94 7.57 0.69
C VAL A 113 -12.10 6.69 -0.55
N ARG A 114 -11.22 6.84 -1.55
CA ARG A 114 -11.23 6.01 -2.76
C ARG A 114 -11.12 4.53 -2.43
N ASP A 115 -10.17 4.18 -1.58
CA ASP A 115 -9.90 2.80 -1.17
C ASP A 115 -11.04 2.22 -0.33
N SER A 116 -11.79 3.06 0.39
CA SER A 116 -13.00 2.63 1.10
C SER A 116 -14.06 2.15 0.12
N PHE A 117 -14.30 2.90 -0.97
CA PHE A 117 -15.17 2.47 -2.06
C PHE A 117 -14.60 1.28 -2.82
N GLY A 118 -13.28 1.26 -3.05
CA GLY A 118 -12.57 0.13 -3.63
C GLY A 118 -12.82 -1.17 -2.88
N LYS A 119 -12.58 -1.16 -1.56
CA LYS A 119 -12.83 -2.31 -0.68
C LYS A 119 -14.28 -2.77 -0.71
N LEU A 120 -15.25 -1.87 -0.82
CA LEU A 120 -16.67 -2.24 -0.97
C LEU A 120 -16.90 -2.98 -2.29
N ALA A 121 -16.42 -2.43 -3.41
CA ALA A 121 -16.52 -3.08 -4.72
C ALA A 121 -15.85 -4.46 -4.71
N ASP A 122 -14.61 -4.55 -4.21
CA ASP A 122 -13.89 -5.82 -4.08
C ASP A 122 -14.65 -6.83 -3.20
N THR A 123 -15.25 -6.38 -2.10
CA THR A 123 -16.07 -7.24 -1.23
C THR A 123 -17.25 -7.83 -1.99
N TYR A 124 -17.99 -7.03 -2.77
CA TYR A 124 -19.10 -7.53 -3.57
C TYR A 124 -18.64 -8.43 -4.71
N SER A 125 -17.46 -8.20 -5.27
CA SER A 125 -16.94 -9.04 -6.34
C SER A 125 -16.34 -10.36 -5.85
N THR A 126 -15.91 -10.45 -4.58
CA THR A 126 -15.24 -11.64 -4.04
C THR A 126 -16.21 -12.82 -3.86
N PRO A 127 -15.92 -14.02 -4.40
CA PRO A 127 -16.80 -15.19 -4.29
C PRO A 127 -17.19 -15.56 -2.85
N ARG A 128 -16.29 -15.35 -1.88
CA ARG A 128 -16.51 -15.67 -0.46
C ARG A 128 -17.64 -14.88 0.19
N THR A 129 -17.99 -13.72 -0.35
CA THR A 129 -19.10 -12.88 0.14
C THR A 129 -20.46 -13.54 -0.07
N TYR A 130 -20.56 -14.50 -0.99
CA TYR A 130 -21.80 -15.21 -1.31
C TYR A 130 -21.99 -16.52 -0.53
N ILE A 131 -21.14 -16.79 0.47
CA ILE A 131 -21.33 -17.92 1.39
C ILE A 131 -22.58 -17.66 2.25
N LYS A 132 -23.66 -18.41 1.99
CA LYS A 132 -24.98 -18.23 2.66
C LYS A 132 -24.94 -18.40 4.18
N ASN A 133 -23.98 -19.16 4.70
CA ASN A 133 -23.88 -19.40 6.13
C ASN A 133 -22.98 -18.34 6.79
N ASN A 134 -23.61 -17.45 7.56
CA ASN A 134 -22.93 -16.38 8.28
C ASN A 134 -21.81 -16.88 9.20
N TYR A 135 -21.98 -18.06 9.83
CA TYR A 135 -20.94 -18.62 10.69
C TYR A 135 -19.65 -18.90 9.92
N TRP A 136 -19.76 -19.51 8.73
CA TRP A 136 -18.62 -19.78 7.86
C TRP A 136 -18.01 -18.50 7.31
N TYR A 137 -18.83 -17.54 6.88
CA TYR A 137 -18.36 -16.24 6.41
C TYR A 137 -17.50 -15.53 7.46
N TRP A 138 -18.03 -15.35 8.68
CA TRP A 138 -17.32 -14.66 9.75
C TRP A 138 -16.09 -15.43 10.23
N SER A 139 -16.14 -16.77 10.23
CA SER A 139 -14.99 -17.60 10.59
C SER A 139 -13.84 -17.43 9.60
N LEU A 140 -14.13 -17.47 8.29
CA LEU A 140 -13.13 -17.25 7.25
C LEU A 140 -12.58 -15.83 7.29
N TRP A 141 -13.45 -14.83 7.48
CA TRP A 141 -13.01 -13.45 7.64
C TRP A 141 -12.07 -13.30 8.85
N LEU A 142 -12.40 -13.91 9.99
CA LEU A 142 -11.57 -13.84 11.19
C LEU A 142 -10.21 -14.51 11.00
N VAL A 143 -10.17 -15.70 10.39
CA VAL A 143 -8.91 -16.42 10.11
C VAL A 143 -8.01 -15.57 9.21
N GLU A 144 -8.57 -14.97 8.15
CA GLU A 144 -7.85 -14.07 7.26
C GLU A 144 -7.26 -12.87 8.03
N LYS A 145 -8.05 -12.22 8.88
CA LYS A 145 -7.58 -11.06 9.67
C LYS A 145 -6.53 -11.43 10.70
N VAL A 146 -6.67 -12.58 11.35
CA VAL A 146 -5.70 -13.08 12.34
C VAL A 146 -4.38 -13.45 11.65
N ASP A 147 -4.44 -14.19 10.53
CA ASP A 147 -3.23 -14.52 9.75
C ASP A 147 -2.56 -13.24 9.24
N ALA A 148 -3.34 -12.31 8.65
CA ALA A 148 -2.81 -11.04 8.19
C ALA A 148 -2.13 -10.25 9.32
N ARG A 149 -2.74 -10.16 10.50
CA ARG A 149 -2.14 -9.48 11.66
C ARG A 149 -0.87 -10.16 12.17
N SER A 150 -0.82 -11.49 12.12
CA SER A 150 0.33 -12.27 12.60
C SER A 150 1.63 -11.97 11.85
N ARG A 151 1.51 -11.55 10.57
CA ARG A 151 2.66 -11.16 9.73
C ARG A 151 3.33 -9.87 10.16
N PHE A 152 2.61 -9.01 10.88
CA PHE A 152 3.11 -7.70 11.31
C PHE A 152 3.66 -7.69 12.74
N LEU A 153 3.67 -8.85 13.42
CA LEU A 153 4.09 -8.93 14.82
C LEU A 153 5.56 -8.55 15.04
N ASP A 154 6.43 -8.79 14.05
CA ASP A 154 7.86 -8.47 14.17
C ASP A 154 8.14 -6.98 13.95
N GLN A 155 7.26 -6.29 13.22
CA GLN A 155 7.30 -4.87 12.94
C GLN A 155 6.60 -4.02 14.02
N ASP A 156 5.93 -4.64 15.01
CA ASP A 156 5.26 -3.94 16.12
C ASP A 156 6.20 -2.91 16.79
N ARG A 157 7.49 -3.25 16.93
CA ARG A 157 8.51 -2.37 17.53
C ARG A 157 8.73 -1.08 16.78
N LEU A 158 8.50 -1.04 15.46
CA LEU A 158 8.65 0.17 14.67
C LEU A 158 7.55 1.19 15.02
N ILE A 159 6.33 0.69 15.26
CA ILE A 159 5.17 1.51 15.59
C ILE A 159 5.20 1.90 17.08
N ASP A 160 5.51 0.95 17.96
CA ASP A 160 5.51 1.17 19.41
C ASP A 160 6.59 2.17 19.86
N ASN A 161 7.68 2.32 19.08
CA ASN A 161 8.76 3.28 19.36
C ASN A 161 8.61 4.62 18.59
N ALA A 162 7.60 4.76 17.73
CA ALA A 162 7.39 5.99 16.98
C ALA A 162 6.91 7.10 17.93
N TYR A 163 7.45 8.32 17.76
CA TYR A 163 7.00 9.50 18.52
C TYR A 163 5.52 9.82 18.24
N ASP A 164 5.12 9.74 16.98
CA ASP A 164 3.73 9.82 16.54
C ASP A 164 3.39 8.60 15.67
N ALA A 165 2.84 7.57 16.32
CA ALA A 165 2.42 6.34 15.65
C ALA A 165 1.33 6.57 14.60
N TYR A 166 0.46 7.58 14.79
CA TYR A 166 -0.61 7.87 13.84
C TYR A 166 -0.04 8.50 12.57
N ALA A 167 0.77 9.55 12.70
CA ALA A 167 1.41 10.19 11.55
C ALA A 167 2.32 9.21 10.78
N PHE A 168 3.07 8.37 11.51
CA PHE A 168 3.88 7.32 10.90
C PHE A 168 3.05 6.34 10.06
N LEU A 169 1.97 5.80 10.62
CA LEU A 169 1.08 4.86 9.91
C LEU A 169 0.36 5.52 8.73
N ARG A 170 -0.07 6.78 8.87
CA ARG A 170 -0.69 7.55 7.79
C ARG A 170 0.28 7.70 6.62
N ASN A 171 1.49 8.17 6.87
CA ASN A 171 2.47 8.44 5.81
C ASN A 171 2.90 7.14 5.13
N ALA A 172 3.18 6.09 5.91
CA ALA A 172 3.51 4.77 5.38
C ALA A 172 2.37 4.20 4.51
N TYR A 173 1.11 4.37 4.94
CA TYR A 173 -0.06 3.95 4.16
C TYR A 173 -0.17 4.71 2.83
N LEU A 174 -0.12 6.04 2.88
CA LEU A 174 -0.28 6.89 1.69
C LEU A 174 0.84 6.64 0.68
N GLN A 175 2.09 6.56 1.14
CA GLN A 175 3.23 6.25 0.28
C GLN A 175 3.09 4.87 -0.37
N HIS A 176 2.68 3.85 0.39
CA HIS A 176 2.47 2.51 -0.14
C HIS A 176 1.33 2.44 -1.15
N ARG A 177 0.23 3.17 -0.92
CA ARG A 177 -0.89 3.23 -1.88
C ARG A 177 -0.52 3.99 -3.13
N ASP A 178 0.17 5.11 -3.02
CA ASP A 178 0.66 5.86 -4.20
C ASP A 178 1.57 4.98 -5.07
N PHE A 179 2.51 4.26 -4.44
CA PHE A 179 3.35 3.28 -5.13
C PHE A 179 2.54 2.21 -5.88
N LYS A 180 1.49 1.66 -5.25
CA LYS A 180 0.63 0.64 -5.87
C LYS A 180 -0.17 1.17 -7.08
N VAL A 181 -0.64 2.41 -7.00
CA VAL A 181 -1.41 3.03 -8.09
C VAL A 181 -0.50 3.41 -9.27
N ASN A 182 0.64 4.04 -8.98
CA ASN A 182 1.52 4.62 -9.99
C ASN A 182 2.66 3.68 -10.44
N GLY A 183 2.74 2.47 -9.88
CA GLY A 183 3.76 1.47 -10.26
C GLY A 183 5.18 1.86 -9.86
N GLY A 184 5.33 2.66 -8.79
CA GLY A 184 6.64 3.13 -8.30
C GLY A 184 7.26 4.30 -9.08
N GLN A 185 6.54 4.86 -10.05
CA GLN A 185 6.86 6.19 -10.57
C GLN A 185 6.31 7.20 -9.57
N SER A 186 7.14 7.64 -8.62
CA SER A 186 6.78 8.79 -7.80
C SER A 186 6.57 10.00 -8.72
N PRO A 187 5.49 10.78 -8.54
CA PRO A 187 5.29 12.03 -9.28
C PRO A 187 6.56 12.86 -9.20
N SER A 188 6.98 13.47 -10.31
CA SER A 188 8.14 14.38 -10.30
C SER A 188 7.93 15.47 -9.24
N GLU A 189 9.01 16.04 -8.70
CA GLU A 189 8.91 17.14 -7.72
C GLU A 189 7.98 18.26 -8.23
N GLU A 190 7.99 18.51 -9.54
CA GLU A 190 7.07 19.42 -10.23
C GLU A 190 5.60 19.02 -10.12
N GLU A 191 5.25 17.73 -10.30
CA GLU A 191 3.88 17.24 -10.13
C GLU A 191 3.41 17.30 -8.67
N GLN A 192 4.33 17.16 -7.71
CA GLN A 192 4.02 17.29 -6.28
C GLN A 192 3.80 18.75 -5.91
N GLU A 193 4.64 19.67 -6.41
CA GLU A 193 4.46 21.11 -6.23
C GLU A 193 3.17 21.60 -6.87
N LEU A 194 2.83 21.12 -8.08
CA LEU A 194 1.57 21.46 -8.76
C LEU A 194 0.34 20.99 -7.96
N LYS A 195 0.37 19.77 -7.43
CA LYS A 195 -0.72 19.27 -6.55
C LYS A 195 -0.83 20.06 -5.26
N LEU A 196 0.30 20.44 -4.64
CA LEU A 196 0.30 21.27 -3.44
C LEU A 196 -0.28 22.67 -3.71
N MET A 197 0.04 23.24 -4.87
CA MET A 197 -0.48 24.54 -5.30
C MET A 197 -1.97 24.48 -5.63
N GLU A 198 -2.45 23.38 -6.20
CA GLU A 198 -3.88 23.14 -6.47
C GLU A 198 -4.67 22.99 -5.16
N GLU A 199 -4.19 22.17 -4.21
CA GLU A 199 -4.81 22.00 -2.88
C GLU A 199 -4.80 23.32 -2.08
N ALA A 200 -3.73 24.12 -2.15
CA ALA A 200 -3.67 25.43 -1.51
C ALA A 200 -4.54 26.49 -2.19
N GLY A 201 -4.85 26.30 -3.48
CA GLY A 201 -5.73 27.16 -4.26
C GLY A 201 -7.20 26.99 -3.95
N GLU A 202 -7.63 25.78 -3.55
CA GLU A 202 -9.03 25.49 -3.20
C GLU A 202 -9.45 26.09 -1.85
N ASP A 203 -8.53 26.22 -0.89
CA ASP A 203 -8.78 26.89 0.41
C ASP A 203 -8.67 28.43 0.33
N SER A 204 -8.25 28.98 -0.81
CA SER A 204 -8.05 30.42 -1.02
C SER A 204 -9.25 31.09 -1.72
N GLN A 205 -10.47 30.89 -1.22
CA GLN A 205 -11.50 31.91 -1.40
C GLN A 205 -11.24 33.06 -0.42
N ALA A 206 -10.31 33.93 -0.80
CA ALA A 206 -10.04 35.17 -0.08
C ALA A 206 -11.30 36.08 -0.07
N PRO A 207 -11.66 36.70 1.06
CA PRO A 207 -12.77 37.65 1.11
C PRO A 207 -12.45 38.87 0.24
N GLN A 208 -13.37 39.20 -0.66
CA GLN A 208 -13.32 40.38 -1.52
C GLN A 208 -13.31 41.67 -0.67
N GLY A 209 -12.32 42.54 -0.91
CA GLY A 209 -12.45 43.97 -0.60
C GLY A 209 -11.22 44.65 0.02
N ALA A 210 -10.31 45.15 -0.83
CA ALA A 210 -9.54 46.38 -0.55
C ALA A 210 -9.02 46.98 -1.87
N PRO A 211 -9.10 48.31 -2.10
CA PRO A 211 -8.78 48.94 -3.37
C PRO A 211 -7.26 49.12 -3.60
N PRO A 212 -6.80 49.30 -4.85
CA PRO A 212 -5.39 49.26 -5.19
C PRO A 212 -4.67 50.56 -4.81
N GLN A 213 -3.53 50.45 -4.14
CA GLN A 213 -2.57 51.54 -4.03
C GLN A 213 -1.42 51.35 -5.02
N SER A 214 -1.22 52.42 -5.78
CA SER A 214 -0.26 52.71 -6.83
C SER A 214 1.21 52.41 -6.47
N SER A 215 1.92 51.81 -7.42
CA SER A 215 3.39 51.77 -7.51
C SER A 215 4.00 53.16 -7.66
N PRO A 216 5.29 53.31 -7.28
CA PRO A 216 6.23 53.89 -8.22
C PRO A 216 7.47 53.02 -8.48
N GLN A 217 7.96 53.20 -9.69
CA GLN A 217 9.06 52.56 -10.42
C GLN A 217 10.47 53.09 -10.02
N SER A 218 11.53 52.49 -10.61
CA SER A 218 12.97 52.89 -10.68
C SER A 218 13.89 52.30 -9.59
N SER A 219 15.07 51.68 -9.81
CA SER A 219 16.00 51.49 -10.95
C SER A 219 17.11 50.46 -10.57
N PRO A 220 18.01 50.01 -11.49
CA PRO A 220 18.77 48.75 -11.42
C PRO A 220 20.25 48.89 -10.98
N GLN A 221 20.99 47.75 -10.99
CA GLN A 221 22.44 47.48 -10.74
C GLN A 221 22.76 47.00 -9.32
N SER A 222 23.59 45.97 -9.07
CA SER A 222 24.82 45.52 -9.75
C SER A 222 25.25 44.11 -9.28
N SER A 223 25.73 43.27 -10.20
CA SER A 223 26.77 42.23 -9.94
C SER A 223 28.15 42.82 -10.31
N PRO A 224 29.33 42.29 -9.90
CA PRO A 224 29.72 40.88 -10.12
C PRO A 224 30.71 40.21 -9.13
N GLN A 225 30.83 38.87 -9.29
CA GLN A 225 32.00 37.99 -9.12
C GLN A 225 32.71 37.84 -7.76
N SER A 226 32.84 36.58 -7.30
CA SER A 226 34.08 35.78 -7.44
C SER A 226 33.99 34.41 -6.73
N SER A 227 34.15 33.32 -7.48
CA SER A 227 34.65 32.00 -7.01
C SER A 227 36.21 32.03 -7.06
N PRO A 228 36.99 31.14 -6.39
CA PRO A 228 36.97 29.68 -6.68
C PRO A 228 37.38 28.70 -5.55
N GLN A 229 37.09 27.42 -5.83
CA GLN A 229 37.87 26.19 -5.56
C GLN A 229 38.13 25.61 -4.14
N SER A 230 37.68 24.35 -4.02
CA SER A 230 38.44 23.16 -3.63
C SER A 230 38.88 22.97 -2.17
N SER A 231 38.41 21.88 -1.55
CA SER A 231 39.25 20.78 -1.01
C SER A 231 38.39 19.71 -0.33
N GLN A 232 38.29 18.52 -0.94
CA GLN A 232 38.01 17.25 -0.23
C GLN A 232 39.26 16.83 0.55
N PRO A 233 39.07 16.13 1.68
CA PRO A 233 39.70 14.82 1.86
C PRO A 233 38.73 13.85 2.57
N GLU A 234 38.80 12.53 2.58
CA GLU A 234 39.55 11.46 1.91
C GLU A 234 38.86 10.18 2.44
N GLN A 235 38.48 9.24 1.57
CA GLN A 235 37.84 7.99 1.98
C GLN A 235 38.90 7.00 2.50
N PRO A 236 38.67 6.27 3.60
CA PRO A 236 39.54 5.16 3.99
C PRO A 236 39.32 3.91 3.11
N PRO A 237 40.36 3.06 2.94
CA PRO A 237 40.40 1.98 1.94
C PRO A 237 39.49 0.78 2.28
N PRO A 238 39.15 -0.07 1.28
CA PRO A 238 38.24 -1.20 1.44
C PRO A 238 38.84 -2.35 2.26
N GLN A 239 38.05 -2.90 3.18
CA GLN A 239 38.38 -4.11 3.93
C GLN A 239 38.25 -5.36 3.04
N SER A 240 39.31 -6.15 2.99
CA SER A 240 39.41 -7.44 2.31
C SER A 240 38.70 -8.56 3.11
N SER A 241 37.81 -9.29 2.45
CA SER A 241 37.20 -10.54 2.94
C SER A 241 38.20 -11.72 2.93
N PRO A 242 38.10 -12.68 3.86
CA PRO A 242 38.60 -14.05 3.69
C PRO A 242 37.45 -15.06 3.44
N PRO A 243 37.76 -16.30 3.02
CA PRO A 243 36.94 -17.05 2.08
C PRO A 243 35.86 -17.94 2.71
N ARG A 244 34.90 -18.28 1.85
CA ARG A 244 33.86 -19.31 2.00
C ARG A 244 34.45 -20.69 2.33
N VAL A 245 33.86 -21.35 3.33
CA VAL A 245 33.63 -22.80 3.37
C VAL A 245 32.18 -23.00 3.82
#